data_AF-A0A5C6E1U2-F1
#
_entry.id   AF-A0A5C6E1U2-F1
#
_cell.length_a   1.000
_cell.length_b   1.000
_cell.length_c   1.000
_cell.angle_alpha   90.00
_cell.angle_beta   90.00
_cell.angle_gamma   90.00
#
_symmetry.space_group_name_H-M   'P 1'
#
loop_
_entity.id
_entity.type
_entity.pdbx_description
1 polymer ?
#
loop_
_entity_poly.entity_id
_entity_poly.type
_entity_poly.pdbx_seq_one_letter_code
_entity_poly.pdbx_strand_id
1 'polypeptide(L)'
;MRTTNYTVADVEHFAQYFAPLTFDPDATRELHFQATSFYWSDEMPEFVDDDYEASLRHFMIYLLSYRKVLMYGEGVAEFEPIWNRLMVLCPDWPGFRSDRMTPNLIRELELHVDHEFDRLERACNVRKRRVAHKKRLAEKSAIQPRMDDEAT
;
A
#
# COMPACT_ATOMS: atom_id res chain seq x y z
N MET A 1 10.59 6.29 8.91
CA MET A 1 10.40 4.98 8.28
C MET A 1 11.80 4.53 7.86
N ARG A 2 12.38 3.50 8.47
CA ARG A 2 13.66 2.98 7.97
C ARG A 2 13.37 2.44 6.58
N THR A 3 14.08 2.92 5.56
CA THR A 3 14.10 2.27 4.26
C THR A 3 14.79 0.93 4.48
N THR A 4 14.00 -0.13 4.62
CA THR A 4 14.55 -1.49 4.60
C THR A 4 15.09 -1.69 3.19
N ASN A 5 16.40 -1.72 3.06
CA ASN A 5 17.04 -2.05 1.79
C ASN A 5 16.94 -3.56 1.65
N TYR A 6 16.07 -4.02 0.74
CA TYR A 6 16.03 -5.42 0.36
C TYR A 6 17.33 -5.83 -0.34
N THR A 7 17.73 -7.05 -0.09
CA THR A 7 18.93 -7.68 -0.62
C THR A 7 18.55 -8.75 -1.64
N VAL A 8 19.53 -9.20 -2.43
CA VAL A 8 19.34 -10.31 -3.36
C VAL A 8 18.90 -11.60 -2.65
N ALA A 9 19.34 -11.81 -1.41
CA ALA A 9 18.92 -12.96 -0.61
C ALA A 9 17.42 -12.89 -0.25
N ASP A 10 16.90 -11.69 0.04
CA ASP A 10 15.46 -11.50 0.27
C ASP A 10 14.65 -11.85 -1.00
N VAL A 11 15.17 -11.50 -2.18
CA VAL A 11 14.52 -11.86 -3.46
C VAL A 11 14.50 -13.37 -3.65
N GLU A 12 15.61 -14.05 -3.39
CA GLU A 12 15.68 -15.51 -3.51
C GLU A 12 14.70 -16.21 -2.58
N HIS A 13 14.60 -15.71 -1.34
CA HIS A 13 13.63 -16.20 -0.38
C HIS A 13 12.19 -15.94 -0.85
N PHE A 14 11.86 -14.73 -1.29
CA PHE A 14 10.49 -14.40 -1.69
C PHE A 14 10.08 -14.94 -3.06
N ALA A 15 11.02 -15.29 -3.94
CA ALA A 15 10.73 -15.81 -5.27
C ALA A 15 9.78 -17.02 -5.24
N GLN A 16 9.82 -17.84 -4.18
CA GLN A 16 8.90 -18.96 -4.00
C GLN A 16 7.41 -18.56 -3.97
N TYR A 17 7.10 -17.33 -3.54
CA TYR A 17 5.74 -16.80 -3.49
C TYR A 17 5.28 -16.17 -4.80
N PHE A 18 6.23 -15.69 -5.62
CA PHE A 18 5.95 -15.05 -6.91
C PHE A 18 5.97 -16.05 -8.07
N ALA A 19 6.81 -17.09 -7.99
CA ALA A 19 6.95 -18.12 -9.02
C ALA A 19 5.64 -18.82 -9.43
N PRO A 20 4.67 -19.12 -8.52
CA PRO A 20 3.42 -19.77 -8.93
C PRO A 20 2.39 -18.79 -9.51
N LEU A 21 2.62 -17.48 -9.44
CA LEU A 21 1.69 -16.49 -9.96
C LEU A 21 1.75 -16.46 -11.49
N THR A 22 0.59 -16.53 -12.12
CA THR A 22 0.46 -16.59 -13.58
C THR A 22 -0.51 -15.55 -14.07
N PHE A 23 -0.34 -15.13 -15.31
CA PHE A 23 -1.17 -14.09 -15.90
C PHE A 23 -2.62 -14.54 -15.99
N ASP A 24 -3.51 -13.72 -15.45
CA ASP A 24 -4.95 -13.85 -15.57
C ASP A 24 -5.49 -12.70 -16.45
N PRO A 25 -6.10 -12.99 -17.61
CA PRO A 25 -6.70 -11.97 -18.45
C PRO A 25 -7.87 -11.23 -17.78
N ASP A 26 -8.51 -11.85 -16.77
CA ASP A 26 -9.62 -11.28 -16.01
C ASP A 26 -9.15 -10.58 -14.72
N ALA A 27 -7.83 -10.43 -14.53
CA ALA A 27 -7.26 -9.78 -13.35
C ALA A 27 -7.78 -8.36 -13.18
N THR A 28 -8.26 -8.04 -11.97
CA THR A 28 -8.73 -6.70 -11.63
C THR A 28 -7.55 -5.81 -11.29
N ARG A 29 -7.60 -4.56 -11.76
CA ARG A 29 -6.60 -3.54 -11.44
C ARG A 29 -7.08 -2.65 -10.30
N GLU A 30 -6.23 -2.44 -9.32
CA GLU A 30 -6.51 -1.65 -8.13
C GLU A 30 -5.36 -0.72 -7.75
N LEU A 31 -5.64 0.31 -6.94
CA LEU A 31 -4.61 1.20 -6.40
C LEU A 31 -4.01 0.62 -5.12
N HIS A 32 -2.71 0.36 -5.12
CA HIS A 32 -1.96 0.09 -3.90
C HIS A 32 -1.54 1.42 -3.25
N PHE A 33 -2.39 1.96 -2.37
CA PHE A 33 -2.24 3.33 -1.85
C PHE A 33 -0.86 3.62 -1.23
N GLN A 34 -0.28 2.70 -0.46
CA GLN A 34 1.05 2.91 0.15
C GLN A 34 2.20 2.98 -0.87
N ALA A 35 2.07 2.28 -2.01
CA ALA A 35 3.05 2.33 -3.09
C ALA A 35 2.73 3.47 -4.07
N THR A 36 1.56 4.10 -3.94
CA THR A 36 1.00 5.06 -4.91
C THR A 36 1.09 4.55 -6.35
N SER A 37 0.85 3.25 -6.53
CA SER A 37 1.06 2.49 -7.77
C SER A 37 -0.12 1.54 -8.01
N PHE A 38 -0.36 1.18 -9.26
CA PHE A 38 -1.35 0.14 -9.57
C PHE A 38 -0.80 -1.24 -9.27
N TYR A 39 -1.71 -2.18 -8.99
CA TYR A 39 -1.45 -3.60 -8.99
C TYR A 39 -2.62 -4.34 -9.64
N TRP A 40 -2.37 -5.60 -10.02
CA TRP A 40 -3.39 -6.50 -10.53
C TRP A 40 -3.58 -7.67 -9.57
N SER A 41 -4.80 -8.20 -9.50
CA SER A 41 -5.16 -9.27 -8.56
C SER A 41 -4.30 -10.54 -8.72
N ASP A 42 -3.81 -10.82 -9.92
CA ASP A 42 -2.93 -11.95 -10.24
C ASP A 42 -1.44 -11.72 -9.90
N GLU A 43 -1.08 -10.52 -9.44
CA GLU A 43 0.28 -10.18 -9.00
C GLU A 43 0.50 -10.43 -7.51
N MET A 44 -0.56 -10.71 -6.77
CA MET A 44 -0.55 -10.74 -5.31
C MET A 44 -0.27 -12.13 -4.78
N PRO A 45 0.88 -12.36 -4.12
CA PRO A 45 1.11 -13.61 -3.42
C PRO A 45 0.18 -13.72 -2.21
N GLU A 46 -0.04 -14.94 -1.74
CA GLU A 46 -0.64 -15.14 -0.42
C GLU A 46 0.32 -14.63 0.65
N PHE A 47 -0.13 -13.66 1.47
CA PHE A 47 0.68 -13.09 2.53
C PHE A 47 0.73 -14.02 3.73
N VAL A 48 1.70 -14.93 3.72
CA VAL A 48 2.01 -15.82 4.84
C VAL A 48 3.02 -15.16 5.78
N ASP A 49 2.95 -15.53 7.06
CA ASP A 49 3.98 -15.26 8.05
C ASP A 49 4.87 -16.50 8.12
N ASP A 50 6.09 -16.40 7.60
CA ASP A 50 7.05 -17.51 7.46
C ASP A 50 8.25 -17.37 8.39
N ASP A 51 8.14 -16.51 9.41
CA ASP A 51 9.19 -16.16 10.38
C ASP A 51 10.46 -15.57 9.72
N TYR A 52 10.41 -15.18 8.44
CA TYR A 52 11.54 -14.52 7.78
C TYR A 52 11.69 -13.08 8.29
N GLU A 53 12.94 -12.61 8.43
CA GLU A 53 13.23 -11.29 9.00
C GLU A 53 12.60 -10.16 8.16
N ALA A 54 12.62 -10.30 6.85
CA ALA A 54 12.01 -9.35 5.94
C ALA A 54 10.52 -9.66 5.73
N SER A 55 9.72 -8.62 5.52
CA SER A 55 8.28 -8.77 5.27
C SER A 55 7.97 -8.86 3.79
N LEU A 56 7.29 -9.94 3.36
CA LEU A 56 6.78 -10.12 2.00
C LEU A 56 5.83 -8.98 1.58
N ARG A 57 4.98 -8.50 2.50
CA ARG A 57 4.07 -7.37 2.24
C ARG A 57 4.85 -6.09 1.91
N HIS A 58 5.87 -5.77 2.69
CA HIS A 58 6.72 -4.60 2.41
C HIS A 58 7.56 -4.80 1.14
N PHE A 59 7.93 -6.04 0.81
CA PHE A 59 8.64 -6.36 -0.42
C PHE A 59 7.75 -6.09 -1.64
N MET A 60 6.47 -6.47 -1.56
CA MET A 60 5.50 -6.12 -2.61
C MET A 60 5.35 -4.61 -2.78
N ILE A 61 5.28 -3.83 -1.69
CA ILE A 61 5.26 -2.36 -1.75
C ILE A 61 6.52 -1.81 -2.44
N TYR A 62 7.68 -2.38 -2.14
CA TYR A 62 8.97 -2.01 -2.72
C TYR A 62 8.96 -2.25 -4.25
N LEU A 63 8.52 -3.42 -4.71
CA LEU A 63 8.39 -3.76 -6.13
C LEU A 63 7.42 -2.83 -6.88
N LEU A 64 6.24 -2.60 -6.30
CA LEU A 64 5.22 -1.74 -6.89
C LEU A 64 5.68 -0.28 -7.00
N SER A 65 6.44 0.19 -6.01
CA SER A 65 7.01 1.54 -6.00
C SER A 65 8.07 1.68 -7.09
N TYR A 66 8.94 0.69 -7.26
CA TYR A 66 9.94 0.71 -8.33
C TYR A 66 9.29 0.64 -9.72
N ARG A 67 8.27 -0.22 -9.90
CA ARG A 67 7.49 -0.28 -11.13
C ARG A 67 6.91 1.08 -11.52
N LYS A 68 6.39 1.84 -10.55
CA LYS A 68 5.93 3.21 -10.80
C LYS A 68 7.06 4.07 -11.36
N VAL A 69 8.25 4.03 -10.76
CA VAL A 69 9.40 4.81 -11.23
C VAL A 69 9.78 4.43 -12.67
N LEU A 70 9.77 3.14 -12.99
CA LEU A 70 9.95 2.66 -14.38
C LEU A 70 8.91 3.22 -15.35
N MET A 71 7.65 3.39 -14.94
CA MET A 71 6.62 4.00 -15.79
C MET A 71 6.97 5.44 -16.18
N TYR A 72 7.67 6.19 -15.32
CA TYR A 72 8.15 7.54 -15.63
C TYR A 72 9.42 7.55 -16.50
N GLY A 73 9.95 6.38 -16.88
CA GLY A 73 11.18 6.25 -17.65
C GLY A 73 12.45 6.48 -16.82
N GLU A 74 12.33 6.41 -15.50
CA GLU A 74 13.44 6.59 -14.57
C GLU A 74 13.94 5.23 -14.06
N GLY A 75 15.26 5.06 -14.03
CA GLY A 75 15.93 3.95 -13.36
C GLY A 75 16.44 4.39 -12.00
N VAL A 76 16.43 3.48 -11.02
CA VAL A 76 17.01 3.70 -9.69
C VAL A 76 17.96 2.54 -9.42
N ALA A 77 19.26 2.83 -9.43
CA ALA A 77 20.32 1.83 -9.42
C ALA A 77 20.23 0.88 -8.21
N GLU A 78 19.70 1.35 -7.09
CA GLU A 78 19.51 0.58 -5.86
C GLU A 78 18.45 -0.52 -6.00
N PHE A 79 17.46 -0.33 -6.89
CA PHE A 79 16.36 -1.27 -7.09
C PHE A 79 16.64 -2.29 -8.20
N GLU A 80 17.47 -1.92 -9.18
CA GLU A 80 17.76 -2.75 -10.35
C GLU A 80 18.25 -4.16 -10.02
N PRO A 81 19.18 -4.39 -9.07
CA PRO A 81 19.64 -5.74 -8.74
C PRO A 81 18.50 -6.64 -8.25
N ILE A 82 17.59 -6.09 -7.44
CA ILE A 82 16.45 -6.79 -6.84
C ILE A 82 15.43 -7.13 -7.91
N TRP A 83 15.06 -6.14 -8.72
CA TRP A 83 14.10 -6.29 -9.81
C TRP A 83 14.58 -7.29 -10.86
N ASN A 84 15.82 -7.15 -11.33
CA ASN A 84 16.42 -8.03 -12.33
C ASN A 84 16.56 -9.47 -11.78
N ARG A 85 16.91 -9.64 -10.51
CA ARG A 85 16.96 -10.98 -9.90
C ARG A 85 15.59 -11.64 -9.88
N LEU A 86 14.55 -10.89 -9.52
CA LEU A 86 13.19 -11.43 -9.51
C LEU A 86 12.71 -11.78 -10.92
N MET A 87 13.04 -10.99 -11.94
CA MET A 87 12.77 -11.32 -13.35
C MET A 87 13.41 -12.64 -13.79
N VAL A 88 14.63 -12.92 -13.31
CA VAL A 88 15.32 -14.19 -13.61
C VAL A 88 14.65 -15.37 -12.91
N LEU A 89 14.24 -15.21 -11.66
CA LEU A 89 13.67 -16.29 -10.85
C LEU A 89 12.18 -16.55 -11.15
N CYS A 90 11.44 -15.51 -11.53
CA CYS A 90 9.99 -15.53 -11.75
C CYS A 90 9.64 -14.85 -13.08
N PRO A 91 10.12 -15.36 -14.23
CA PRO A 91 9.94 -14.70 -15.53
C PRO A 91 8.47 -14.55 -15.94
N ASP A 92 7.60 -15.43 -15.45
CA ASP A 92 6.18 -15.44 -15.75
C ASP A 92 5.34 -14.59 -14.79
N TRP A 93 5.96 -13.94 -13.79
CA TRP A 93 5.21 -13.08 -12.86
C TRP A 93 4.50 -11.95 -13.63
N PRO A 94 3.17 -11.80 -13.48
CA PRO A 94 2.39 -10.86 -14.29
C PRO A 94 2.83 -9.40 -14.13
N GLY A 95 3.49 -9.06 -13.02
CA GLY A 95 4.00 -7.72 -12.75
C GLY A 95 5.04 -7.20 -13.73
N PHE A 96 5.71 -8.10 -14.48
CA PHE A 96 6.73 -7.75 -15.49
C PHE A 96 6.18 -7.47 -16.88
N ARG A 97 4.87 -7.56 -17.09
CA ARG A 97 4.30 -7.29 -18.41
C ARG A 97 4.40 -5.81 -18.76
N SER A 98 4.78 -5.54 -20.01
CA SER A 98 5.01 -4.18 -20.51
C SER A 98 3.74 -3.32 -20.55
N ASP A 99 2.58 -3.94 -20.76
CA ASP A 99 1.26 -3.28 -20.71
C ASP A 99 0.90 -2.78 -19.30
N ARG A 100 1.47 -3.37 -18.25
CA ARG A 100 1.28 -2.96 -16.85
C ARG A 100 2.31 -1.94 -16.36
N MET A 101 3.32 -1.65 -17.17
CA MET A 101 4.41 -0.70 -16.89
C MET A 101 4.42 0.49 -17.88
N THR A 102 3.35 0.65 -18.65
CA THR A 102 3.30 1.70 -19.67
C THR A 102 3.14 3.10 -19.07
N PRO A 103 3.84 4.13 -19.59
CA PRO A 103 3.66 5.53 -19.18
C PRO A 103 2.21 6.03 -19.32
N ASN A 104 1.41 5.41 -20.20
CA ASN A 104 0.00 5.78 -20.39
C ASN A 104 -0.85 5.62 -19.12
N LEU A 105 -0.40 4.82 -18.15
CA LEU A 105 -1.09 4.60 -16.88
C LEU A 105 -0.85 5.74 -15.87
N ILE A 106 0.17 6.58 -16.06
CA ILE A 106 0.57 7.62 -15.08
C ILE A 106 -0.58 8.57 -14.75
N ARG A 107 -1.23 9.12 -15.78
CA ARG A 107 -2.33 10.08 -15.58
C ARG A 107 -3.48 9.47 -14.79
N GLU A 108 -3.83 8.23 -15.09
CA GLU A 108 -4.90 7.52 -14.38
C GLU A 108 -4.51 7.22 -12.93
N LEU A 109 -3.24 6.84 -12.71
CA LEU A 109 -2.69 6.60 -11.39
C LEU A 109 -2.76 7.83 -10.51
N GLU A 110 -2.34 8.99 -11.02
CA GLU A 110 -2.40 10.27 -10.33
C GLU A 110 -3.84 10.63 -9.92
N LEU A 111 -4.80 10.49 -10.84
CA LEU A 111 -6.21 10.73 -10.55
C LEU A 111 -6.76 9.80 -9.44
N HIS A 112 -6.40 8.51 -9.45
CA HIS A 112 -6.81 7.59 -8.40
C HIS A 112 -6.16 7.91 -7.05
N VAL A 113 -4.89 8.30 -7.05
CA VAL A 113 -4.16 8.73 -5.85
C VAL A 113 -4.82 9.97 -5.25
N ASP A 114 -5.11 10.99 -6.06
CA ASP A 114 -5.78 12.21 -5.61
C ASP A 114 -7.16 11.92 -5.02
N HIS A 115 -7.96 11.09 -5.70
CA HIS A 115 -9.27 10.68 -5.21
C HIS A 115 -9.20 9.95 -3.86
N GLU A 116 -8.18 9.11 -3.66
CA GLU A 116 -7.96 8.41 -2.39
C GLU A 116 -7.49 9.35 -1.28
N PHE A 117 -6.62 10.32 -1.57
CA PHE A 117 -6.24 11.36 -0.61
C PHE A 117 -7.46 12.17 -0.16
N ASP A 118 -8.28 12.61 -1.10
CA ASP A 118 -9.55 13.29 -0.86
C ASP A 118 -10.48 12.48 0.05
N ARG A 119 -10.60 11.17 -0.20
CA ARG A 119 -11.40 10.25 0.60
C ARG A 119 -10.89 10.18 2.04
N LEU A 120 -9.57 10.03 2.22
CA LEU A 120 -8.95 9.94 3.54
C LEU A 120 -9.02 11.25 4.31
N GLU A 121 -8.86 12.39 3.64
CA GLU A 121 -9.01 13.71 4.25
C GLU A 121 -10.43 13.89 4.79
N ARG A 122 -11.46 13.55 3.99
CA ARG A 122 -12.86 13.57 4.41
C ARG A 122 -13.08 12.69 5.65
N ALA A 123 -12.55 11.46 5.66
CA ALA A 123 -12.69 10.54 6.80
C ALA A 123 -12.03 11.10 8.08
N CYS A 124 -10.83 11.66 7.96
CA CYS A 124 -10.12 12.33 9.05
C CYS A 124 -10.93 13.50 9.62
N ASN A 125 -11.50 14.34 8.75
CA ASN A 125 -12.31 15.48 9.15
C ASN A 125 -13.59 15.05 9.88
N VAL A 126 -14.27 13.99 9.42
CA VAL A 126 -15.42 13.40 10.12
C VAL A 126 -15.02 12.90 11.51
N ARG A 127 -13.89 12.19 11.63
CA ARG A 127 -13.39 11.70 12.92
C ARG A 127 -13.08 12.84 13.89
N LYS A 128 -12.38 13.89 13.43
CA LYS A 128 -12.07 15.09 14.24
C LYS A 128 -13.36 15.74 14.77
N ARG A 129 -14.38 15.89 13.93
CA ARG A 129 -15.69 16.43 14.34
C ARG A 129 -16.38 15.57 15.40
N ARG A 130 -16.38 14.23 15.25
CA ARG A 130 -16.95 13.29 16.23
C ARG A 130 -16.24 13.37 17.59
N VAL A 131 -14.91 13.41 17.59
CA VAL A 131 -14.10 13.56 18.82
C VAL A 131 -14.40 14.88 19.51
N ALA A 132 -14.43 15.99 18.76
CA ALA A 132 -14.75 17.31 19.31
C ALA A 132 -16.17 17.36 19.90
N HIS A 133 -17.15 16.74 19.24
CA HIS A 133 -18.52 16.66 19.74
C HIS A 133 -18.61 15.88 21.06
N LYS A 134 -17.99 14.70 21.14
CA LYS A 134 -17.93 13.90 22.38
C LYS A 134 -17.29 14.66 23.54
N LYS A 135 -16.20 15.41 23.28
CA LYS A 135 -15.54 16.24 24.29
C LYS A 135 -16.48 17.31 24.86
N ARG A 136 -17.20 18.04 23.99
CA ARG A 136 -18.19 19.05 24.43
C ARG A 136 -19.34 18.45 25.24
N LEU A 137 -19.80 17.25 24.89
CA LEU A 137 -20.83 16.55 25.67
C LEU A 137 -20.33 16.18 27.07
N ALA A 138 -19.11 15.64 27.17
CA ALA A 138 -18.49 15.31 28.45
C ALA A 138 -18.28 16.55 29.34
N GLU A 139 -17.85 17.67 28.76
CA GLU A 139 -17.71 18.95 29.47
C GLU A 139 -19.06 19.47 30.00
N LYS A 140 -20.13 19.38 29.21
CA LYS A 140 -21.49 19.76 29.65
C LYS A 140 -21.98 18.88 30.80
N SER A 141 -21.80 17.56 30.71
CA SER A 141 -22.20 16.62 31.77
C SER A 141 -21.42 16.84 33.07
N ALA A 142 -20.19 17.33 33.02
CA ALA A 142 -19.39 17.63 34.20
C ALA A 142 -19.77 18.96 34.88
N ILE A 143 -20.35 19.91 34.14
CA ILE A 143 -20.72 21.24 34.65
C ILE A 143 -22.09 21.22 35.34
N GLN A 144 -22.97 20.26 35.06
CA GLN A 144 -24.24 20.09 35.76
C GLN A 144 -23.98 19.55 37.19
N PRO A 145 -23.89 20.39 38.25
CA PRO A 145 -23.60 19.90 39.59
C PRO A 145 -24.87 19.25 40.13
N ARG A 146 -24.69 18.29 41.05
CA ARG A 146 -25.75 17.73 41.89
C ARG A 146 -26.53 18.86 42.56
N MET A 147 -27.65 19.29 41.97
CA MET A 147 -28.61 20.19 42.61
C MET A 147 -29.64 19.43 43.45
N ASP A 148 -29.47 18.11 43.60
CA ASP A 148 -30.44 17.25 44.27
C ASP A 148 -30.08 16.91 45.73
N ASP A 149 -28.99 17.46 46.30
CA ASP A 149 -28.51 17.11 47.66
C ASP A 149 -28.85 18.16 48.77
N GLU A 150 -29.62 19.23 48.50
CA GLU A 150 -30.07 20.20 49.53
C GLU A 150 -31.60 20.30 49.62
N ALA A 151 -32.26 19.24 50.08
CA ALA A 151 -33.61 19.32 50.64
C ALA A 151 -33.78 18.24 51.72
N THR A 152 -33.28 18.50 52.93
CA THR A 152 -33.64 17.71 54.13
C THR A 152 -33.71 18.64 55.33
#